data_AF-A0A103YAR5-F1
#
_entry.id   AF-A0A103YAR5-F1
#
_cell.length_a   1.000
_cell.length_b   1.000
_cell.length_c   1.000
_cell.angle_alpha   90.00
_cell.angle_beta   90.00
_cell.angle_gamma   90.00
#
_symmetry.space_group_name_H-M   'P 1'
#
loop_
_entity.id
_entity.type
_entity.pdbx_description
1 polymer ?
#
loop_
_entity_poly.entity_id
_entity_poly.type
_entity_poly.pdbx_seq_one_letter_code
_entity_poly.pdbx_strand_id
1 'polypeptide(L)'
;MAMPIFLLLLGFLAPISTLSSMVQDPKLVVQHVHRSINESRRNMGFLSCGTGNPIDDCWRCDKGWEKNRQRLADCAIGFGKHAIGGRDGKIYVVTDSKNDDPVNPKPGTLRYGVIQNEPLWIIFAHDMTIKLKEELMMNSFKTIDGRGADVHIAGGPCITIQYVTNIIIHGVNIHDCKQGGNADVRDSPDHYGWRTISDGDGISIFGGSHVWVDHCSLANCHDGLIDAIHGSTAITISNNYMTRHDKVMLLGHSDSLIQDKNMQVTIAFNHFGEGLVQRMPR
;
A
#
# COMPACT_ATOMS: atom_id res chain seq x y z
N MET A 1 -43.85 -27.62 -53.54
CA MET A 1 -44.67 -27.41 -52.33
C MET A 1 -43.76 -27.56 -51.12
N ALA A 2 -43.79 -26.57 -50.21
CA ALA A 2 -43.11 -26.47 -48.92
C ALA A 2 -41.55 -26.30 -48.91
N MET A 3 -41.10 -25.04 -48.77
CA MET A 3 -39.82 -24.70 -48.12
C MET A 3 -39.98 -24.81 -46.59
N PRO A 4 -38.97 -25.29 -45.83
CA PRO A 4 -38.96 -25.12 -44.39
C PRO A 4 -38.41 -23.72 -44.05
N ILE A 5 -39.21 -22.93 -43.34
CA ILE A 5 -38.80 -21.65 -42.75
C ILE A 5 -38.03 -21.98 -41.47
N PHE A 6 -36.72 -21.75 -41.48
CA PHE A 6 -35.90 -21.80 -40.26
C PHE A 6 -36.11 -20.47 -39.52
N LEU A 7 -36.85 -20.49 -38.40
CA LEU A 7 -36.92 -19.35 -37.49
C LEU A 7 -35.55 -19.17 -36.82
N LEU A 8 -34.78 -18.18 -37.27
CA LEU A 8 -33.65 -17.65 -36.50
C LEU A 8 -34.21 -16.84 -35.32
N LEU A 9 -34.26 -17.44 -34.13
CA LEU A 9 -34.33 -16.67 -32.89
C LEU A 9 -32.99 -15.94 -32.72
N LEU A 10 -32.94 -14.67 -33.12
CA LEU A 10 -31.93 -13.74 -32.62
C LEU A 10 -32.21 -13.52 -31.12
N GLY A 11 -31.53 -14.31 -30.28
CA GLY A 11 -31.37 -13.99 -28.87
C GLY A 11 -30.54 -12.72 -28.76
N PHE A 12 -31.19 -11.59 -28.51
CA PHE A 12 -30.52 -10.40 -28.00
C PHE A 12 -29.94 -10.75 -26.62
N LEU A 13 -28.68 -11.17 -26.59
CA LEU A 13 -27.86 -11.10 -25.39
C LEU A 13 -27.66 -9.61 -25.10
N ALA A 14 -28.54 -9.05 -24.27
CA ALA A 14 -28.25 -7.80 -23.61
C ALA A 14 -26.94 -7.99 -22.84
N PRO A 15 -25.93 -7.11 -23.01
CA PRO A 15 -24.76 -7.19 -22.15
C PRO A 15 -25.25 -6.93 -20.73
N ILE A 16 -25.13 -7.93 -19.87
CA ILE A 16 -25.27 -7.75 -18.43
C ILE A 16 -24.04 -6.93 -18.01
N SER A 17 -24.13 -5.62 -18.16
CA SER A 17 -23.21 -4.65 -17.58
C SER A 17 -23.45 -4.61 -16.08
N THR A 18 -23.06 -5.67 -15.38
CA THR A 18 -22.85 -5.61 -13.93
C THR A 18 -21.48 -4.99 -13.67
N LEU A 19 -21.33 -3.70 -13.98
CA LEU A 19 -20.41 -2.88 -13.21
C LEU A 19 -21.06 -2.70 -11.82
N SER A 20 -21.00 -3.77 -11.02
CA SER A 20 -21.25 -3.67 -9.59
C SER A 20 -20.26 -2.66 -9.05
N SER A 21 -20.76 -1.61 -8.42
CA SER A 21 -19.98 -0.52 -7.81
C SER A 21 -18.74 -1.06 -7.08
N MET A 22 -17.54 -0.76 -7.60
CA MET A 22 -16.26 -1.03 -6.91
C MET A 22 -16.09 -0.27 -5.59
N VAL A 23 -17.03 0.62 -5.27
CA VAL A 23 -17.06 1.44 -4.04
C VAL A 23 -17.79 0.64 -2.96
N GLN A 24 -17.12 0.40 -1.83
CA GLN A 24 -17.73 -0.30 -0.69
C GLN A 24 -18.75 0.63 -0.03
N ASP A 25 -19.83 0.10 0.55
CA ASP A 25 -20.75 0.91 1.36
C ASP A 25 -20.02 1.40 2.63
N PRO A 26 -19.78 2.72 2.80
CA PRO A 26 -19.09 3.25 3.97
C PRO A 26 -19.74 2.83 5.29
N LYS A 27 -21.07 2.72 5.35
CA LYS A 27 -21.77 2.34 6.58
C LYS A 27 -21.47 0.92 6.99
N LEU A 28 -21.43 -0.02 6.02
CA LEU A 28 -21.09 -1.42 6.29
C LEU A 28 -19.63 -1.57 6.72
N VAL A 29 -18.72 -0.82 6.09
CA VAL A 29 -17.29 -0.83 6.46
C VAL A 29 -17.10 -0.31 7.88
N VAL A 30 -17.72 0.82 8.23
CA VAL A 30 -17.68 1.38 9.59
C VAL A 30 -18.24 0.39 10.62
N GLN A 31 -19.38 -0.25 10.33
CA GLN A 31 -19.94 -1.28 11.21
C GLN A 31 -18.99 -2.47 11.41
N HIS A 32 -18.33 -2.92 10.34
CA HIS A 32 -17.35 -4.00 10.41
C HIS A 32 -16.13 -3.62 11.26
N VAL A 33 -15.60 -2.42 11.09
CA VAL A 33 -14.48 -1.89 11.89
C VAL A 33 -14.85 -1.82 13.37
N HIS A 34 -16.01 -1.24 13.70
CA HIS A 34 -16.48 -1.18 15.09
C HIS A 34 -16.68 -2.55 15.71
N ARG A 35 -17.24 -3.51 14.94
CA ARG A 35 -17.37 -4.89 15.40
C ARG A 35 -16.02 -5.51 15.73
N SER A 36 -15.05 -5.39 14.81
CA SER A 36 -13.70 -5.93 14.97
C SER A 36 -13.02 -5.36 16.22
N ILE A 37 -13.12 -4.04 16.43
CA ILE A 37 -12.59 -3.36 17.63
C ILE A 37 -13.24 -3.88 18.91
N ASN A 38 -14.57 -4.02 18.92
CA ASN A 38 -15.30 -4.49 20.10
C ASN A 38 -14.95 -5.95 20.43
N GLU A 39 -14.79 -6.81 19.43
CA GLU A 39 -14.38 -8.20 19.61
C GLU A 39 -12.95 -8.30 20.17
N SER A 40 -12.00 -7.56 19.59
CA SER A 40 -10.62 -7.48 20.08
C SER A 40 -10.55 -6.97 21.53
N ARG A 41 -11.30 -5.91 21.87
CA ARG A 41 -11.38 -5.39 23.24
C ARG A 41 -11.98 -6.37 24.26
N ARG A 42 -12.98 -7.17 23.86
CA ARG A 42 -13.56 -8.19 24.74
C ARG A 42 -12.59 -9.34 25.05
N ASN A 43 -11.64 -9.57 24.16
CA ASN A 43 -10.62 -10.63 24.29
C ASN A 43 -9.34 -10.13 24.99
N MET A 44 -9.32 -8.90 25.48
CA MET A 44 -8.26 -8.41 26.35
C MET A 44 -8.30 -9.13 27.70
N GLY A 45 -7.14 -9.53 28.20
CA GLY A 45 -7.00 -10.18 29.49
C GLY A 45 -5.54 -10.23 29.91
N PHE A 46 -5.28 -10.31 31.22
CA PHE A 46 -3.92 -10.23 31.78
C PHE A 46 -2.95 -11.30 31.24
N LEU A 47 -3.48 -12.46 30.82
CA LEU A 47 -2.71 -13.56 30.21
C LEU A 47 -2.94 -13.69 28.69
N SER A 48 -3.71 -12.76 28.10
CA SER A 48 -4.01 -12.74 26.66
C SER A 48 -2.95 -11.96 25.91
N CYS A 49 -2.66 -12.36 24.68
CA CYS A 49 -1.85 -11.59 23.75
C CYS A 49 -2.64 -10.40 23.13
N GLY A 50 -3.96 -10.37 23.30
CA GLY A 50 -4.82 -9.32 22.76
C GLY A 50 -4.53 -7.94 23.37
N THR A 51 -4.36 -6.97 22.49
CA THR A 51 -4.04 -5.56 22.79
C THR A 51 -5.25 -4.65 22.69
N GLY A 52 -6.38 -5.13 22.15
CA GLY A 52 -7.54 -4.30 21.82
C GLY A 52 -7.45 -3.63 20.45
N ASN A 53 -6.36 -3.89 19.71
CA ASN A 53 -6.20 -3.55 18.30
C ASN A 53 -6.44 -4.79 17.43
N PRO A 54 -7.56 -4.87 16.69
CA PRO A 54 -7.92 -6.07 15.93
C PRO A 54 -6.92 -6.42 14.81
N ILE A 55 -6.21 -5.42 14.27
CA ILE A 55 -5.19 -5.65 13.24
C ILE A 55 -4.03 -6.42 13.86
N ASP A 56 -3.46 -5.88 14.95
CA ASP A 56 -2.34 -6.50 15.65
C ASP A 56 -2.71 -7.85 16.25
N ASP A 57 -3.87 -7.94 16.90
CA ASP A 57 -4.35 -9.16 17.53
C ASP A 57 -4.53 -10.32 16.54
N CYS A 58 -4.76 -10.02 15.26
CA CYS A 58 -4.93 -11.02 14.20
C CYS A 58 -3.63 -11.76 13.85
N TRP A 59 -2.47 -11.11 13.94
CA TRP A 59 -1.18 -11.69 13.52
C TRP A 59 -0.09 -11.71 14.60
N ARG A 60 -0.02 -10.72 15.50
CA ARG A 60 1.07 -10.62 16.49
C ARG A 60 1.07 -11.77 17.49
N CYS A 61 -0.09 -12.39 17.70
CA CYS A 61 -0.24 -13.53 18.59
C CYS A 61 0.22 -14.86 17.97
N ASP A 62 0.54 -14.89 16.67
CA ASP A 62 1.14 -16.04 16.04
C ASP A 62 2.62 -16.15 16.40
N LYS A 63 2.96 -17.06 17.32
CA LYS A 63 4.36 -17.35 17.68
C LYS A 63 5.19 -17.87 16.49
N GLY A 64 4.54 -18.34 15.43
CA GLY A 64 5.16 -18.82 14.20
C GLY A 64 5.07 -17.83 13.03
N TRP A 65 4.82 -16.53 13.29
CA TRP A 65 4.63 -15.52 12.24
C TRP A 65 5.74 -15.52 11.18
N GLU A 66 7.00 -15.83 11.54
CA GLU A 66 8.12 -15.90 10.59
C GLU A 66 7.94 -16.96 9.51
N LYS A 67 7.29 -18.08 9.85
CA LYS A 67 6.96 -19.16 8.91
C LYS A 67 5.65 -18.89 8.16
N ASN A 68 4.81 -18.02 8.71
CA ASN A 68 3.49 -17.68 8.22
C ASN A 68 3.39 -16.19 7.83
N ARG A 69 4.47 -15.58 7.32
CA ARG A 69 4.57 -14.12 7.12
C ARG A 69 3.38 -13.55 6.37
N GLN A 70 2.95 -14.26 5.33
CA GLN A 70 1.89 -13.82 4.43
C GLN A 70 0.49 -13.79 5.07
N ARG A 71 0.28 -14.45 6.22
CA ARG A 71 -0.96 -14.38 7.00
C ARG A 71 -1.31 -12.95 7.42
N LEU A 72 -0.31 -12.06 7.53
CA LEU A 72 -0.52 -10.64 7.79
C LEU A 72 -1.56 -10.03 6.82
N ALA A 73 -1.56 -10.44 5.55
CA ALA A 73 -2.47 -9.89 4.53
C ALA A 73 -3.96 -10.19 4.79
N ASP A 74 -4.29 -11.09 5.73
CA ASP A 74 -5.67 -11.34 6.17
C ASP A 74 -6.13 -10.41 7.30
N CYS A 75 -5.23 -9.59 7.85
CA CYS A 75 -5.49 -8.83 9.08
C CYS A 75 -5.87 -7.37 8.84
N ALA A 76 -5.85 -6.89 7.60
CA ALA A 76 -6.27 -5.55 7.26
C ALA A 76 -7.77 -5.36 7.57
N ILE A 77 -8.14 -4.17 8.05
CA ILE A 77 -9.54 -3.77 8.24
C ILE A 77 -9.85 -2.51 7.43
N GLY A 78 -11.10 -2.05 7.46
CA GLY A 78 -11.51 -0.83 6.80
C GLY A 78 -11.62 -0.99 5.28
N PHE A 79 -11.47 0.11 4.55
CA PHE A 79 -11.62 0.13 3.10
C PHE A 79 -10.51 -0.65 2.38
N GLY A 80 -9.28 -0.63 2.91
CA GLY A 80 -8.13 -1.39 2.42
C GLY A 80 -8.08 -2.86 2.86
N LYS A 81 -9.11 -3.40 3.51
CA LYS A 81 -9.13 -4.80 4.02
C LYS A 81 -8.89 -5.88 2.96
N HIS A 82 -9.02 -5.54 1.69
CA HIS A 82 -8.82 -6.44 0.55
C HIS A 82 -7.46 -6.24 -0.14
N ALA A 83 -6.58 -5.40 0.41
CA ALA A 83 -5.19 -5.30 -0.04
C ALA A 83 -4.43 -6.58 0.30
N ILE A 84 -4.30 -7.50 -0.65
CA ILE A 84 -3.64 -8.79 -0.42
C ILE A 84 -2.11 -8.73 -0.58
N GLY A 85 -1.58 -7.61 -1.08
CA GLY A 85 -0.15 -7.44 -1.34
C GLY A 85 0.39 -8.52 -2.26
N GLY A 86 1.58 -9.05 -1.91
CA GLY A 86 2.21 -10.19 -2.58
C GLY A 86 1.88 -11.56 -1.99
N ARG A 87 0.75 -11.70 -1.27
CA ARG A 87 0.30 -13.01 -0.76
C ARG A 87 0.16 -14.02 -1.90
N ASP A 88 0.40 -15.29 -1.60
CA ASP A 88 0.42 -16.42 -2.54
C ASP A 88 1.59 -16.36 -3.54
N GLY A 89 2.36 -15.27 -3.52
CA GLY A 89 3.62 -15.09 -4.22
C GLY A 89 4.82 -15.71 -3.51
N LYS A 90 5.96 -15.70 -4.21
CA LYS A 90 7.23 -16.14 -3.63
C LYS A 90 7.76 -15.11 -2.65
N ILE A 91 8.53 -15.58 -1.66
CA ILE A 91 9.35 -14.69 -0.84
C ILE A 91 10.55 -14.24 -1.68
N TYR A 92 10.73 -12.92 -1.78
CA TYR A 92 11.93 -12.31 -2.36
C TYR A 92 12.73 -11.64 -1.24
N VAL A 93 14.02 -11.91 -1.17
CA VAL A 93 14.89 -11.40 -0.10
C VAL A 93 15.79 -10.31 -0.66
N VAL A 94 15.67 -9.10 -0.13
CA VAL A 94 16.59 -8.00 -0.39
C VAL A 94 17.87 -8.25 0.38
N THR A 95 18.99 -8.28 -0.35
CA THR A 95 20.34 -8.50 0.17
C THR A 95 21.29 -7.35 -0.17
N ASP A 96 20.89 -6.43 -1.05
CA ASP A 96 21.71 -5.31 -1.51
C ASP A 96 20.95 -3.98 -1.36
N SER A 97 21.45 -3.13 -0.46
CA SER A 97 20.92 -1.78 -0.21
C SER A 97 21.73 -0.66 -0.87
N LYS A 98 22.85 -0.96 -1.53
CA LYS A 98 23.84 0.04 -1.97
C LYS A 98 23.79 0.31 -3.48
N ASN A 99 23.35 -0.66 -4.27
CA ASN A 99 23.42 -0.60 -5.73
C ASN A 99 22.05 -0.35 -6.38
N ASP A 100 21.27 0.62 -5.87
CA ASP A 100 20.05 1.05 -6.55
C ASP A 100 20.39 1.58 -7.97
N ASP A 101 19.63 1.11 -8.96
CA ASP A 101 19.73 1.53 -10.35
C ASP A 101 18.29 1.73 -10.88
N PRO A 102 17.87 2.98 -11.16
CA PRO A 102 16.50 3.30 -11.58
C PRO A 102 16.04 2.59 -12.86
N VAL A 103 16.96 2.23 -13.75
CA VAL A 103 16.64 1.65 -15.07
C VAL A 103 17.01 0.18 -15.14
N ASN A 104 18.11 -0.25 -14.53
CA ASN A 104 18.63 -1.61 -14.62
C ASN A 104 18.87 -2.22 -13.23
N PRO A 105 17.84 -2.36 -12.39
CA PRO A 105 18.00 -2.87 -11.04
C PRO A 105 18.48 -4.32 -11.06
N LYS A 106 19.41 -4.66 -10.16
CA LYS A 106 19.98 -6.01 -10.07
C LYS A 106 19.16 -6.89 -9.12
N PRO A 107 19.04 -8.21 -9.38
CA PRO A 107 18.53 -9.15 -8.39
C PRO A 107 19.24 -8.98 -7.04
N GLY A 108 18.48 -9.07 -5.95
CA GLY A 108 18.94 -8.78 -4.59
C GLY A 108 18.66 -7.33 -4.13
N THR A 109 18.35 -6.40 -5.03
CA THR A 109 17.93 -5.03 -4.67
C THR A 109 16.42 -4.94 -4.41
N LEU A 110 15.99 -3.94 -3.63
CA LEU A 110 14.56 -3.67 -3.41
C LEU A 110 13.85 -3.33 -4.72
N ARG A 111 14.44 -2.46 -5.55
CA ARG A 111 13.86 -2.05 -6.83
C ARG A 111 13.59 -3.23 -7.76
N TYR A 112 14.53 -4.17 -7.86
CA TYR A 112 14.31 -5.37 -8.66
C TYR A 112 13.09 -6.16 -8.16
N GLY A 113 12.93 -6.33 -6.85
CA GLY A 113 11.79 -7.07 -6.28
C GLY A 113 10.44 -6.40 -6.57
N VAL A 114 10.32 -5.08 -6.38
CA VAL A 114 9.02 -4.41 -6.46
C VAL A 114 8.48 -4.25 -7.88
N ILE A 115 9.34 -4.33 -8.90
CA ILE A 115 8.90 -4.19 -10.30
C ILE A 115 8.46 -5.50 -10.95
N GLN A 116 8.70 -6.68 -10.33
CA GLN A 116 8.38 -7.96 -10.98
C GLN A 116 6.89 -8.10 -11.30
N ASN A 117 6.55 -8.87 -12.33
CA ASN A 117 5.16 -9.08 -12.75
C ASN A 117 4.41 -9.98 -11.75
N GLU A 118 5.04 -11.03 -11.29
CA GLU A 118 4.49 -11.95 -10.30
C GLU A 118 4.28 -11.29 -8.92
N PRO A 119 3.29 -11.78 -8.13
CA PRO A 119 3.16 -11.41 -6.74
C PRO A 119 4.43 -11.75 -5.96
N LEU A 120 4.92 -10.80 -5.15
CA LEU A 120 6.12 -11.02 -4.31
C LEU A 120 5.93 -10.49 -2.90
N TRP A 121 6.26 -11.34 -1.94
CA TRP A 121 6.41 -10.97 -0.53
C TRP A 121 7.87 -10.64 -0.25
N ILE A 122 8.19 -9.35 -0.21
CA ILE A 122 9.56 -8.84 -0.15
C ILE A 122 9.97 -8.67 1.31
N ILE A 123 11.05 -9.34 1.70
CA ILE A 123 11.66 -9.26 3.05
C ILE A 123 13.13 -8.83 2.94
N PHE A 124 13.77 -8.60 4.08
CA PHE A 124 15.13 -8.08 4.16
C PHE A 124 16.03 -9.06 4.92
N ALA A 125 17.24 -9.31 4.39
CA ALA A 125 18.15 -10.29 4.96
C ALA A 125 18.79 -9.85 6.30
N HIS A 126 18.93 -8.54 6.50
CA HIS A 126 19.52 -7.92 7.68
C HIS A 126 19.10 -6.45 7.73
N ASP A 127 19.42 -5.77 8.82
CA ASP A 127 19.23 -4.33 8.97
C ASP A 127 19.90 -3.57 7.82
N MET A 128 19.20 -2.59 7.24
CA MET A 128 19.75 -1.82 6.15
C MET A 128 19.10 -0.46 5.98
N THR A 129 19.92 0.50 5.55
CA THR A 129 19.46 1.79 5.01
C THR A 129 19.59 1.75 3.49
N ILE A 130 18.47 1.95 2.81
CA ILE A 130 18.34 2.00 1.36
C ILE A 130 18.15 3.46 0.97
N LYS A 131 19.16 4.02 0.30
CA LYS A 131 19.04 5.32 -0.35
C LYS A 131 18.75 5.11 -1.82
N LEU A 132 17.52 5.38 -2.21
CA LEU A 132 17.10 5.30 -3.61
C LEU A 132 17.69 6.47 -4.39
N LYS A 133 17.99 6.24 -5.66
CA LYS A 133 18.46 7.29 -6.58
C LYS A 133 17.30 8.06 -7.19
N GLU A 134 16.19 7.36 -7.47
CA GLU A 134 14.95 7.89 -8.03
C GLU A 134 13.74 7.27 -7.31
N GLU A 135 12.54 7.82 -7.52
CA GLU A 135 11.30 7.25 -6.96
C GLU A 135 11.23 5.73 -7.14
N LEU A 136 10.85 5.01 -6.08
CA LEU A 136 10.64 3.57 -6.13
C LEU A 136 9.24 3.30 -6.70
N MET A 137 9.16 3.37 -8.02
CA MET A 137 8.03 2.87 -8.79
C MET A 137 7.93 1.35 -8.64
N MET A 138 6.70 0.84 -8.58
CA MET A 138 6.45 -0.59 -8.38
C MET A 138 5.27 -1.10 -9.19
N ASN A 139 5.24 -2.41 -9.38
CA ASN A 139 4.13 -3.13 -10.01
C ASN A 139 3.11 -3.57 -8.94
N SER A 140 1.93 -4.03 -9.37
CA SER A 140 0.86 -4.55 -8.50
C SER A 140 1.28 -5.82 -7.75
N PHE A 141 0.53 -6.17 -6.71
CA PHE A 141 0.70 -7.40 -5.93
C PHE A 141 2.08 -7.50 -5.24
N LYS A 142 2.43 -6.46 -4.47
CA LYS A 142 3.69 -6.42 -3.72
C LYS A 142 3.42 -6.21 -2.24
N THR A 143 4.15 -6.95 -1.42
CA THR A 143 4.30 -6.65 -0.01
C THR A 143 5.74 -6.27 0.26
N ILE A 144 5.99 -5.11 0.87
CA ILE A 144 7.26 -4.79 1.53
C ILE A 144 7.06 -5.07 3.02
N ASP A 145 7.74 -6.08 3.56
CA ASP A 145 7.63 -6.55 4.94
C ASP A 145 8.97 -6.41 5.67
N GLY A 146 9.10 -5.35 6.46
CA GLY A 146 10.29 -5.07 7.26
C GLY A 146 10.43 -5.93 8.52
N ARG A 147 9.46 -6.78 8.88
CA ARG A 147 9.55 -7.55 10.13
C ARG A 147 10.77 -8.47 10.15
N GLY A 148 11.56 -8.36 11.21
CA GLY A 148 12.78 -9.14 11.44
C GLY A 148 14.07 -8.42 11.04
N ALA A 149 13.99 -7.19 10.54
CA ALA A 149 15.14 -6.32 10.27
C ALA A 149 14.78 -4.85 10.53
N ASP A 150 15.77 -4.04 10.89
CA ASP A 150 15.62 -2.58 10.94
C ASP A 150 15.90 -1.96 9.57
N VAL A 151 14.82 -1.60 8.86
CA VAL A 151 14.88 -1.20 7.44
C VAL A 151 14.50 0.26 7.30
N HIS A 152 15.43 1.05 6.76
CA HIS A 152 15.25 2.47 6.49
C HIS A 152 15.25 2.73 4.99
N ILE A 153 14.22 3.38 4.46
CA ILE A 153 14.20 3.99 3.12
C ILE A 153 14.34 5.49 3.32
N ALA A 154 15.54 6.02 3.07
CA ALA A 154 15.87 7.37 3.54
C ALA A 154 16.95 8.11 2.74
N GLY A 155 16.91 9.44 2.82
CA GLY A 155 17.95 10.34 2.31
C GLY A 155 18.02 10.50 0.78
N GLY A 156 17.01 9.99 0.08
CA GLY A 156 16.77 10.12 -1.36
C GLY A 156 15.26 10.13 -1.63
N PRO A 157 14.82 9.95 -2.88
CA PRO A 157 13.41 9.73 -3.19
C PRO A 157 12.87 8.47 -2.51
N CYS A 158 11.55 8.38 -2.35
CA CYS A 158 10.91 7.29 -1.62
C CYS A 158 9.87 6.57 -2.49
N ILE A 159 8.73 6.17 -1.93
CA ILE A 159 7.85 5.17 -2.54
C ILE A 159 6.77 5.85 -3.40
N THR A 160 6.57 5.34 -4.62
CA THR A 160 5.49 5.79 -5.52
C THR A 160 4.65 4.60 -6.00
N ILE A 161 3.40 4.57 -5.56
CA ILE A 161 2.37 3.59 -5.91
C ILE A 161 1.46 4.24 -6.97
N GLN A 162 1.87 4.14 -8.24
CA GLN A 162 1.17 4.81 -9.33
C GLN A 162 0.43 3.80 -10.22
N TYR A 163 -0.89 3.96 -10.36
CA TYR A 163 -1.77 3.16 -11.21
C TYR A 163 -1.66 1.63 -11.01
N VAL A 164 -1.36 1.20 -9.79
CA VAL A 164 -1.24 -0.21 -9.40
C VAL A 164 -2.18 -0.57 -8.25
N THR A 165 -2.35 -1.86 -8.01
CA THR A 165 -3.24 -2.37 -6.98
C THR A 165 -2.62 -3.47 -6.14
N ASN A 166 -3.22 -3.74 -4.97
CA ASN A 166 -2.80 -4.79 -4.03
C ASN A 166 -1.37 -4.58 -3.54
N ILE A 167 -1.17 -3.49 -2.81
CA ILE A 167 0.12 -3.16 -2.20
C ILE A 167 -0.01 -3.18 -0.69
N ILE A 168 0.95 -3.82 -0.01
CA ILE A 168 1.14 -3.73 1.43
C ILE A 168 2.53 -3.15 1.71
N ILE A 169 2.60 -2.08 2.47
CA ILE A 169 3.86 -1.52 2.99
C ILE A 169 3.81 -1.68 4.51
N HIS A 170 4.67 -2.53 5.06
CA HIS A 170 4.59 -2.93 6.46
C HIS A 170 5.94 -2.93 7.17
N GLY A 171 6.01 -2.30 8.34
CA GLY A 171 7.13 -2.46 9.27
C GLY A 171 8.45 -1.83 8.82
N VAL A 172 8.41 -0.77 8.00
CA VAL A 172 9.61 -0.05 7.52
C VAL A 172 9.66 1.38 8.01
N ASN A 173 10.88 1.93 8.14
CA ASN A 173 11.11 3.33 8.48
C ASN A 173 11.33 4.14 7.20
N ILE A 174 10.53 5.19 6.97
CA ILE A 174 10.58 6.04 5.77
C ILE A 174 10.79 7.47 6.22
N HIS A 175 11.95 8.05 5.94
CA HIS A 175 12.25 9.39 6.43
C HIS A 175 13.31 10.13 5.63
N ASP A 176 13.38 11.45 5.82
CA ASP A 176 14.34 12.29 5.09
C ASP A 176 14.20 12.16 3.56
N CYS A 177 12.99 11.88 3.08
CA CYS A 177 12.70 11.74 1.66
C CYS A 177 12.98 13.06 0.93
N LYS A 178 13.53 12.96 -0.28
CA LYS A 178 13.95 14.08 -1.11
C LYS A 178 13.30 13.97 -2.49
N GLN A 179 13.24 15.09 -3.18
CA GLN A 179 12.86 15.08 -4.59
C GLN A 179 13.87 14.29 -5.42
N GLY A 180 13.37 13.57 -6.42
CA GLY A 180 14.15 12.94 -7.49
C GLY A 180 13.48 13.22 -8.82
N GLY A 181 14.10 12.87 -9.94
CA GLY A 181 13.52 12.94 -11.26
C GLY A 181 14.45 13.54 -12.29
N ASN A 182 13.89 13.89 -13.44
CA ASN A 182 14.62 14.16 -14.67
C ASN A 182 15.51 12.96 -15.07
N ALA A 183 14.92 11.77 -14.95
CA ALA A 183 15.58 10.50 -15.22
C ALA A 183 14.56 9.49 -15.72
N ASP A 184 15.05 8.48 -16.45
CA ASP A 184 14.29 7.29 -16.74
C ASP A 184 14.16 6.41 -15.49
N VAL A 185 12.95 5.95 -15.20
CA VAL A 185 12.67 5.10 -14.05
C VAL A 185 11.81 3.91 -14.49
N ARG A 186 12.26 2.71 -14.09
CA ARG A 186 11.61 1.44 -14.35
C ARG A 186 10.49 1.16 -13.35
N ASP A 187 9.33 0.77 -13.84
CA ASP A 187 8.14 0.40 -13.05
C ASP A 187 7.72 -1.08 -13.23
N SER A 188 8.22 -1.75 -14.27
CA SER A 188 7.99 -3.16 -14.57
C SER A 188 9.20 -3.80 -15.28
N PRO A 189 9.24 -5.13 -15.48
CA PRO A 189 10.38 -5.77 -16.16
C PRO A 189 10.55 -5.28 -17.60
N ASP A 190 9.45 -4.88 -18.25
CA ASP A 190 9.40 -4.58 -19.68
C ASP A 190 9.22 -3.08 -19.98
N HIS A 191 9.00 -2.24 -18.96
CA HIS A 191 8.77 -0.81 -19.15
C HIS A 191 9.55 0.06 -18.15
N TYR A 192 10.09 1.15 -18.68
CA TYR A 192 10.58 2.31 -17.95
C TYR A 192 10.19 3.57 -18.74
N GLY A 193 10.10 4.70 -18.06
CA GLY A 193 9.77 5.98 -18.70
C GLY A 193 10.39 7.17 -17.99
N TRP A 194 10.39 8.30 -18.69
CA TRP A 194 10.90 9.56 -18.16
C TRP A 194 10.02 10.08 -17.02
N ARG A 195 10.65 10.35 -15.88
CA ARG A 195 10.02 10.96 -14.69
C ARG A 195 10.48 12.40 -14.55
N THR A 196 9.52 13.30 -14.35
CA THR A 196 9.81 14.67 -13.89
C THR A 196 10.14 14.68 -12.42
N ILE A 197 10.42 15.87 -11.88
CA ILE A 197 10.72 16.06 -10.47
C ILE A 197 9.53 15.60 -9.62
N SER A 198 9.77 14.71 -8.67
CA SER A 198 8.82 14.25 -7.66
C SER A 198 8.72 15.24 -6.51
N ASP A 199 7.59 15.22 -5.79
CA ASP A 199 7.37 16.12 -4.66
C ASP A 199 8.24 15.77 -3.45
N GLY A 200 8.73 14.52 -3.38
CA GLY A 200 9.59 14.02 -2.31
C GLY A 200 8.80 13.57 -1.07
N ASP A 201 7.61 13.01 -1.32
CA ASP A 201 6.77 12.37 -0.31
C ASP A 201 7.42 11.09 0.25
N GLY A 202 6.99 10.68 1.44
CA GLY A 202 7.32 9.36 1.97
C GLY A 202 6.70 8.23 1.15
N ILE A 203 5.38 8.26 1.00
CA ILE A 203 4.59 7.35 0.17
C ILE A 203 3.59 8.16 -0.65
N SER A 204 3.75 8.15 -1.97
CA SER A 204 2.80 8.76 -2.92
C SER A 204 1.91 7.68 -3.54
N ILE A 205 0.59 7.80 -3.41
CA ILE A 205 -0.42 6.87 -3.94
C ILE A 205 -1.23 7.61 -5.01
N PHE A 206 -0.88 7.36 -6.27
CA PHE A 206 -1.43 8.06 -7.43
C PHE A 206 -2.32 7.13 -8.24
N GLY A 207 -3.65 7.27 -8.14
CA GLY A 207 -4.59 6.37 -8.80
C GLY A 207 -4.44 4.90 -8.39
N GLY A 208 -3.95 4.64 -7.19
CA GLY A 208 -3.75 3.30 -6.64
C GLY A 208 -5.00 2.76 -5.94
N SER A 209 -5.18 1.44 -5.91
CA SER A 209 -6.29 0.83 -5.18
C SER A 209 -5.92 -0.40 -4.39
N HIS A 210 -6.63 -0.70 -3.30
CA HIS A 210 -6.30 -1.83 -2.43
C HIS A 210 -4.86 -1.69 -1.88
N VAL A 211 -4.64 -0.62 -1.13
CA VAL A 211 -3.35 -0.29 -0.53
C VAL A 211 -3.46 -0.33 0.99
N TRP A 212 -2.49 -0.96 1.64
CA TRP A 212 -2.40 -0.98 3.10
C TRP A 212 -1.01 -0.54 3.56
N VAL A 213 -0.96 0.59 4.26
CA VAL A 213 0.27 1.09 4.90
C VAL A 213 0.14 0.87 6.40
N ASP A 214 0.95 -0.04 6.94
CA ASP A 214 0.81 -0.55 8.29
C ASP A 214 2.13 -0.56 9.08
N HIS A 215 2.12 -0.19 10.36
CA HIS A 215 3.31 -0.31 11.23
C HIS A 215 4.58 0.35 10.67
N CYS A 216 4.45 1.39 9.85
CA CYS A 216 5.58 2.15 9.33
C CYS A 216 5.90 3.34 10.25
N SER A 217 7.17 3.71 10.33
CA SER A 217 7.59 4.97 10.95
C SER A 217 7.84 6.00 9.85
N LEU A 218 7.17 7.16 9.88
CA LEU A 218 7.32 8.20 8.86
C LEU A 218 7.71 9.56 9.47
N ALA A 219 8.72 10.23 8.91
CA ALA A 219 9.16 11.53 9.40
C ALA A 219 9.93 12.37 8.36
N ASN A 220 9.91 13.69 8.52
CA ASN A 220 10.84 14.63 7.88
C ASN A 220 11.03 14.44 6.36
N CYS A 221 9.96 14.18 5.62
CA CYS A 221 9.98 14.11 4.16
C CYS A 221 10.03 15.51 3.54
N HIS A 222 10.22 15.62 2.23
CA HIS A 222 10.30 16.93 1.59
C HIS A 222 8.93 17.62 1.47
N ASP A 223 7.88 16.88 1.07
CA ASP A 223 6.51 17.40 1.03
C ASP A 223 5.55 16.65 1.96
N GLY A 224 4.86 15.60 1.52
CA GLY A 224 3.94 14.78 2.32
C GLY A 224 4.59 13.58 3.03
N LEU A 225 3.98 13.04 4.11
CA LEU A 225 4.35 11.69 4.58
C LEU A 225 3.63 10.62 3.76
N ILE A 226 2.30 10.74 3.65
CA ILE A 226 1.47 9.84 2.84
C ILE A 226 0.43 10.65 2.07
N ASP A 227 0.57 10.70 0.75
CA ASP A 227 -0.36 11.42 -0.10
C ASP A 227 -1.11 10.44 -1.01
N ALA A 228 -2.44 10.55 -1.07
CA ALA A 228 -3.29 9.73 -1.91
C ALA A 228 -4.20 10.61 -2.77
N ILE A 229 -4.03 10.53 -4.09
CA ILE A 229 -4.64 11.46 -5.05
C ILE A 229 -5.04 10.73 -6.35
N HIS A 230 -5.76 11.42 -7.24
CA HIS A 230 -6.06 10.94 -8.60
C HIS A 230 -6.88 9.64 -8.67
N GLY A 231 -7.98 9.59 -7.94
CA GLY A 231 -8.90 8.44 -7.92
C GLY A 231 -8.42 7.28 -7.05
N SER A 232 -7.40 7.50 -6.24
CA SER A 232 -6.93 6.53 -5.25
C SER A 232 -8.06 6.14 -4.28
N THR A 233 -8.22 4.84 -4.01
CA THR A 233 -9.34 4.33 -3.17
C THR A 233 -9.06 2.95 -2.59
N ALA A 234 -9.94 2.46 -1.71
CA ALA A 234 -9.75 1.20 -0.97
C ALA A 234 -8.40 1.17 -0.23
N ILE A 235 -8.15 2.20 0.58
CA ILE A 235 -6.89 2.36 1.32
C ILE A 235 -7.12 2.19 2.81
N THR A 236 -6.19 1.53 3.50
CA THR A 236 -6.07 1.57 4.95
C THR A 236 -4.69 2.06 5.35
N ILE A 237 -4.63 3.04 6.24
CA ILE A 237 -3.40 3.56 6.85
C ILE A 237 -3.53 3.30 8.35
N SER A 238 -2.78 2.33 8.86
CA SER A 238 -2.94 1.88 10.25
C SER A 238 -1.65 1.67 11.02
N ASN A 239 -1.69 1.81 12.34
CA ASN A 239 -0.57 1.49 13.24
C ASN A 239 0.76 2.20 12.92
N ASN A 240 0.73 3.27 12.12
CA ASN A 240 1.95 3.97 11.75
C ASN A 240 2.34 4.94 12.87
N TYR A 241 3.65 5.19 13.01
CA TYR A 241 4.19 6.21 13.89
C TYR A 241 4.69 7.38 13.05
N MET A 242 4.03 8.54 13.16
CA MET A 242 4.34 9.72 12.35
C MET A 242 4.84 10.85 13.24
N THR A 243 5.98 11.46 12.91
CA THR A 243 6.58 12.54 13.73
C THR A 243 7.29 13.59 12.89
N ARG A 244 7.57 14.75 13.49
CA ARG A 244 8.49 15.79 12.97
C ARG A 244 8.26 16.11 11.48
N HIS A 245 7.06 16.57 11.15
CA HIS A 245 6.68 16.82 9.76
C HIS A 245 5.52 17.82 9.65
N ASP A 246 5.56 18.70 8.65
CA ASP A 246 4.52 19.73 8.49
C ASP A 246 3.23 19.13 7.88
N LYS A 247 3.31 18.65 6.63
CA LYS A 247 2.18 18.18 5.83
C LYS A 247 2.05 16.65 5.94
N VAL A 248 1.27 16.16 6.89
CA VAL A 248 1.28 14.72 7.22
C VAL A 248 0.63 13.86 6.14
N MET A 249 -0.63 14.10 5.83
CA MET A 249 -1.39 13.23 4.92
C MET A 249 -2.40 14.02 4.09
N LEU A 250 -2.21 14.07 2.78
CA LEU A 250 -3.17 14.65 1.83
C LEU A 250 -4.04 13.58 1.17
N LEU A 251 -5.36 13.71 1.30
CA LEU A 251 -6.34 12.82 0.67
C LEU A 251 -7.17 13.60 -0.36
N GLY A 252 -6.70 13.59 -1.61
CA GLY A 252 -7.24 14.38 -2.72
C GLY A 252 -6.54 15.72 -2.91
N HIS A 253 -6.17 16.04 -4.15
CA HIS A 253 -5.26 17.16 -4.44
C HIS A 253 -5.96 18.44 -4.94
N SER A 254 -7.20 18.34 -5.42
CA SER A 254 -7.88 19.44 -6.11
C SER A 254 -9.39 19.40 -5.88
N ASP A 255 -9.96 20.56 -5.51
CA ASP A 255 -11.39 20.76 -5.30
C ASP A 255 -12.25 20.46 -6.54
N SER A 256 -11.64 20.50 -7.73
CA SER A 256 -12.32 20.26 -9.01
C SER A 256 -12.15 18.83 -9.53
N LEU A 257 -11.32 18.00 -8.90
CA LEU A 257 -11.00 16.66 -9.43
C LEU A 257 -12.10 15.66 -9.07
N ILE A 258 -13.01 15.43 -10.01
CA ILE A 258 -14.17 14.54 -9.82
C ILE A 258 -13.81 13.08 -9.55
N GLN A 259 -12.61 12.63 -9.96
CA GLN A 259 -12.16 11.25 -9.77
C GLN A 259 -12.03 10.89 -8.28
N ASP A 260 -11.70 11.87 -7.43
CA ASP A 260 -11.54 11.65 -5.99
C ASP A 260 -12.88 11.52 -5.24
N LYS A 261 -14.04 11.74 -5.90
CA LYS A 261 -15.36 11.56 -5.26
C LYS A 261 -15.61 10.15 -4.72
N ASN A 262 -14.95 9.15 -5.31
CA ASN A 262 -15.05 7.75 -4.91
C ASN A 262 -13.90 7.30 -4.00
N MET A 263 -13.07 8.23 -3.53
CA MET A 263 -11.98 7.94 -2.61
C MET A 263 -12.53 7.41 -1.29
N GLN A 264 -11.96 6.29 -0.84
CA GLN A 264 -12.31 5.65 0.44
C GLN A 264 -11.02 5.24 1.16
N VAL A 265 -10.78 5.89 2.30
CA VAL A 265 -9.58 5.70 3.11
C VAL A 265 -9.97 5.46 4.56
N THR A 266 -9.39 4.43 5.17
CA THR A 266 -9.48 4.18 6.63
C THR A 266 -8.19 4.62 7.28
N ILE A 267 -8.28 5.51 8.27
CA ILE A 267 -7.17 5.91 9.13
C ILE A 267 -7.48 5.38 10.53
N ALA A 268 -6.68 4.44 11.04
CA ALA A 268 -6.97 3.80 12.32
C ALA A 268 -5.69 3.44 13.09
N PHE A 269 -5.67 3.63 14.40
CA PHE A 269 -4.57 3.22 15.29
C PHE A 269 -3.18 3.83 15.00
N ASN A 270 -3.09 4.84 14.12
CA ASN A 270 -1.84 5.57 13.93
C ASN A 270 -1.53 6.41 15.18
N HIS A 271 -0.25 6.53 15.48
CA HIS A 271 0.24 7.46 16.48
C HIS A 271 0.77 8.72 15.78
N PHE A 272 0.00 9.80 15.87
CA PHE A 272 0.40 11.14 15.44
C PHE A 272 1.20 11.79 16.57
N GLY A 273 2.53 11.70 16.47
CA GLY A 273 3.45 12.06 17.54
C GLY A 273 3.91 13.52 17.49
N GLU A 274 5.01 13.80 18.20
CA GLU A 274 5.52 15.14 18.38
C GLU A 274 6.06 15.75 17.07
N GLY A 275 5.92 17.06 16.94
CA GLY A 275 6.46 17.84 15.81
C GLY A 275 5.65 17.74 14.52
N LEU A 276 4.42 17.21 14.58
CA LEU A 276 3.47 17.30 13.47
C LEU A 276 2.75 18.65 13.48
N VAL A 277 2.48 19.22 12.30
CA VAL A 277 1.82 20.54 12.19
C VAL A 277 0.37 20.42 11.70
N GLN A 278 0.13 19.76 10.55
CA GLN A 278 -1.18 19.75 9.90
C GLN A 278 -1.42 18.50 9.02
N ARG A 279 -2.63 18.41 8.45
CA ARG A 279 -3.08 17.33 7.55
C ARG A 279 -3.11 15.94 8.21
N MET A 280 -3.85 15.78 9.31
CA MET A 280 -4.01 14.50 10.02
C MET A 280 -5.47 13.98 10.07
N PRO A 281 -6.15 13.73 8.92
CA PRO A 281 -5.76 14.03 7.52
C PRO A 281 -6.18 15.44 7.06
N ARG A 282 -5.90 15.80 5.80
CA ARG A 282 -6.55 16.92 5.07
C ARG A 282 -7.16 16.43 3.77
#